data_AF-A0A1B9AZD8-F1
#
_entry.id   AF-A0A1B9AZD8-F1
#
_cell.length_a   1.000
_cell.length_b   1.000
_cell.length_c   1.000
_cell.angle_alpha   90.00
_cell.angle_beta   90.00
_cell.angle_gamma   90.00
#
_symmetry.space_group_name_H-M   'P 1'
#
loop_
_entity.id
_entity.type
_entity.pdbx_description
1 polymer ?
#
loop_
_entity_poly.entity_id
_entity_poly.type
_entity_poly.pdbx_seq_one_letter_code
_entity_poly.pdbx_strand_id
1 'polypeptide(L)'
;MTIEEGFVYVINSFKDYSKTESDQMLSDIFAALYQVANVNETLQSIFADDIQEVIGRFETVAEQASKLEGYFNDQQMKEKVIKESLYPAFHAWAQEMERVLAPYVRI
;
A
#
# COMPACT_ATOMS: atom_id res chain seq x y z
N MET A 1 -8.33 -3.72 -11.07
CA MET A 1 -7.55 -4.42 -10.05
C MET A 1 -7.26 -3.45 -8.93
N THR A 2 -7.41 -3.88 -7.68
CA THR A 2 -7.13 -3.07 -6.49
C THR A 2 -5.66 -3.16 -6.10
N ILE A 3 -5.20 -2.26 -5.22
CA ILE A 3 -3.84 -2.32 -4.65
C ILE A 3 -3.65 -3.65 -3.88
N GLU A 4 -4.69 -4.10 -3.16
CA GLU A 4 -4.72 -5.37 -2.43
C GLU A 4 -4.49 -6.56 -3.37
N GLU A 5 -5.21 -6.63 -4.49
CA GLU A 5 -5.04 -7.67 -5.52
C GLU A 5 -3.64 -7.63 -6.13
N GLY A 6 -3.08 -6.43 -6.33
CA GLY A 6 -1.71 -6.24 -6.80
C GLY A 6 -0.68 -6.83 -5.82
N PHE A 7 -0.79 -6.55 -4.53
CA PHE A 7 0.09 -7.14 -3.52
C PHE A 7 0.00 -8.66 -3.50
N VAL A 8 -1.21 -9.22 -3.54
CA VAL A 8 -1.42 -10.67 -3.59
C VAL A 8 -0.77 -11.27 -4.84
N TYR A 9 -0.85 -10.59 -6.00
CA TYR A 9 -0.18 -11.03 -7.21
C TYR A 9 1.34 -11.08 -7.05
N VAL A 10 1.96 -10.00 -6.55
CA VAL A 10 3.42 -9.90 -6.34
C VAL A 10 3.90 -10.92 -5.30
N ILE A 11 3.16 -11.09 -4.21
CA ILE A 11 3.48 -12.07 -3.16
C ILE A 11 3.46 -13.50 -3.71
N ASN A 12 2.49 -13.81 -4.58
CA ASN A 12 2.39 -15.11 -5.22
C ASN A 12 3.44 -15.31 -6.32
N SER A 13 3.90 -14.25 -7.00
CA SER A 13 4.94 -14.35 -8.02
C SER A 13 6.31 -14.69 -7.45
N PHE A 14 6.59 -14.43 -6.17
CA PHE A 14 7.85 -14.88 -5.55
C PHE A 14 8.03 -16.40 -5.52
N LYS A 15 6.95 -17.18 -5.70
CA LYS A 15 7.03 -18.64 -5.82
C LYS A 15 7.47 -19.09 -7.22
N ASP A 16 7.48 -18.20 -8.20
CA ASP A 16 7.82 -18.48 -9.60
C ASP A 16 8.60 -17.31 -10.21
N TYR A 17 9.92 -17.40 -10.09
CA TYR A 17 10.91 -16.40 -10.53
C TYR A 17 10.91 -16.10 -12.04
N SER A 18 10.13 -16.85 -12.85
CA SER A 18 9.99 -16.60 -14.29
C SER A 18 9.06 -15.42 -14.63
N LYS A 19 8.33 -14.89 -13.64
CA LYS A 19 7.34 -13.82 -13.83
C LYS A 19 7.96 -12.42 -13.82
N THR A 20 8.40 -11.96 -14.98
CA THR A 20 8.86 -10.57 -15.20
C THR A 20 7.76 -9.50 -14.99
N GLU A 21 6.49 -9.91 -15.01
CA GLU A 21 5.35 -9.01 -14.76
C GLU A 21 5.25 -8.53 -13.30
N SER A 22 5.97 -9.15 -12.36
CA SER A 22 5.92 -8.76 -10.94
C SER A 22 6.55 -7.40 -10.66
N ASP A 23 7.57 -7.02 -11.43
CA ASP A 23 8.25 -5.73 -11.24
C ASP A 23 7.40 -4.57 -11.79
N GLN A 24 6.72 -4.78 -12.92
CA GLN A 24 5.74 -3.81 -13.42
C GLN A 24 4.57 -3.65 -12.45
N MET A 25 4.01 -4.77 -11.96
CA MET A 25 2.96 -4.74 -10.95
C MET A 25 3.39 -3.97 -9.70
N LEU A 26 4.62 -4.20 -9.24
CA LEU A 26 5.15 -3.49 -8.08
C LEU A 26 5.27 -1.98 -8.36
N SER A 27 5.73 -1.57 -9.55
CA SER A 27 5.74 -0.16 -9.95
C SER A 27 4.34 0.46 -9.94
N ASP A 28 3.33 -0.27 -10.41
CA ASP A 28 1.94 0.20 -10.43
C ASP A 28 1.39 0.38 -9.01
N ILE A 29 1.74 -0.52 -8.09
CA ILE A 29 1.42 -0.40 -6.65
C ILE A 29 2.06 0.86 -6.07
N PHE A 30 3.35 1.11 -6.32
CA PHE A 30 4.03 2.32 -5.83
C PHE A 30 3.39 3.61 -6.37
N ALA A 31 3.07 3.63 -7.67
CA ALA A 31 2.37 4.77 -8.27
C ALA A 31 1.00 4.99 -7.60
N ALA A 32 0.25 3.92 -7.32
CA ALA A 32 -1.04 4.00 -6.63
C ALA A 32 -0.88 4.50 -5.18
N LEU A 33 0.13 4.02 -4.43
CA LEU A 33 0.42 4.50 -3.07
C LEU A 33 0.78 5.99 -3.06
N TYR A 34 1.52 6.46 -4.06
CA TYR A 34 1.80 7.89 -4.22
C TYR A 34 0.52 8.70 -4.45
N GLN A 35 -0.39 8.22 -5.29
CA GLN A 35 -1.69 8.87 -5.48
C GLN A 35 -2.53 8.89 -4.20
N VAL A 36 -2.50 7.80 -3.42
CA VAL A 36 -3.17 7.74 -2.11
C VAL A 36 -2.60 8.77 -1.15
N ALA A 37 -1.28 8.95 -1.10
CA ALA A 37 -0.64 9.99 -0.27
C ALA A 37 -1.19 11.39 -0.60
N ASN A 38 -1.24 11.73 -1.89
CA ASN A 38 -1.73 13.04 -2.35
C ASN A 38 -3.22 13.24 -2.02
N VAL A 39 -4.03 12.19 -2.20
CA VAL A 39 -5.45 12.24 -1.85
C VAL A 39 -5.63 12.38 -0.34
N ASN A 40 -4.82 11.70 0.46
CA ASN A 40 -4.87 11.79 1.93
C ASN A 40 -4.62 13.21 2.44
N GLU A 41 -3.71 13.98 1.83
CA GLU A 41 -3.55 15.41 2.14
C GLU A 41 -4.85 16.20 1.92
N THR A 42 -5.58 15.88 0.84
CA THR A 42 -6.88 16.50 0.58
C THR A 42 -7.93 16.05 1.59
N LEU A 43 -8.00 14.75 1.91
CA LEU A 43 -8.97 14.21 2.87
C LEU A 43 -8.76 14.76 4.28
N GLN A 44 -7.52 15.03 4.69
CA GLN A 44 -7.20 15.69 5.96
C GLN A 44 -7.85 17.07 6.08
N SER A 45 -8.03 17.80 4.97
CA SER A 45 -8.71 19.10 4.98
C SER A 45 -10.24 19.00 5.05
N ILE A 46 -10.81 17.82 4.77
CA ILE A 46 -12.27 17.59 4.67
C ILE A 46 -12.81 17.01 5.97
N PHE A 47 -12.11 16.03 6.55
CA PHE A 47 -12.59 15.28 7.71
C PHE A 47 -11.99 15.80 9.02
N ALA A 48 -12.74 15.66 10.12
CA ALA A 48 -12.32 16.00 11.48
C ALA A 48 -12.17 14.73 12.35
N ASP A 49 -11.54 14.88 13.52
CA ASP A 49 -11.44 13.88 14.60
C ASP A 49 -10.85 12.53 14.15
N ASP A 50 -11.47 11.40 14.53
CA ASP A 50 -10.95 10.02 14.41
C ASP A 50 -10.52 9.64 12.98
N ILE A 51 -11.12 10.24 11.95
CA ILE A 51 -10.79 9.95 10.55
C ILE A 51 -9.42 10.53 10.19
N GLN A 52 -9.05 11.70 10.72
CA GLN A 52 -7.72 12.28 10.46
C GLN A 52 -6.61 11.40 11.02
N GLU A 53 -6.83 10.75 12.18
CA GLU A 53 -5.86 9.82 12.75
C GLU A 53 -5.63 8.63 11.79
N VAL A 54 -6.70 8.04 11.26
CA VAL A 54 -6.59 6.91 10.33
C VAL A 54 -5.94 7.34 9.01
N ILE A 55 -6.28 8.52 8.48
CA ILE A 55 -5.62 9.08 7.29
C ILE A 55 -4.11 9.26 7.55
N GLY A 56 -3.74 9.82 8.71
CA GLY A 56 -2.35 10.07 9.10
C GLY A 56 -1.50 8.79 9.22
N ARG A 57 -2.10 7.66 9.62
CA ARG A 57 -1.42 6.36 9.68
C ARG A 57 -0.90 5.86 8.33
N PHE A 58 -1.30 6.48 7.22
CA PHE A 58 -0.70 6.20 5.91
C PHE A 58 0.81 6.52 5.87
N GLU A 59 1.31 7.42 6.74
CA GLU A 59 2.74 7.68 6.88
C GLU A 59 3.52 6.39 7.19
N THR A 60 2.98 5.49 8.01
CA THR A 60 3.58 4.18 8.27
C THR A 60 3.68 3.33 7.00
N VAL A 61 2.70 3.40 6.10
CA VAL A 61 2.74 2.71 4.79
C VAL A 61 3.86 3.27 3.93
N ALA A 62 4.00 4.60 3.89
CA ALA A 62 5.09 5.28 3.18
C ALA A 62 6.47 4.92 3.74
N GLU A 63 6.62 4.86 5.07
CA GLU A 63 7.84 4.40 5.74
C GLU A 63 8.16 2.93 5.43
N GLN A 64 7.15 2.06 5.32
CA GLN A 64 7.40 0.67 4.91
C GLN A 64 7.78 0.57 3.45
N ALA A 65 7.23 1.45 2.61
CA ALA A 65 7.53 1.50 1.18
C ALA A 65 8.97 1.98 0.93
N SER A 66 9.47 2.94 1.69
CA SER A 66 10.85 3.44 1.58
C SER A 66 11.91 2.39 1.93
N LYS A 67 11.57 1.35 2.70
CA LYS A 67 12.47 0.21 2.96
C LYS A 67 12.85 -0.57 1.71
N LEU A 68 12.14 -0.40 0.59
CA LEU A 68 12.49 -1.00 -0.71
C LEU A 68 13.47 -0.14 -1.51
N GLU A 69 13.71 1.11 -1.11
CA GLU A 69 14.70 1.98 -1.76
C GLU A 69 16.09 1.32 -1.73
N GLY A 70 16.74 1.25 -2.88
CA GLY A 70 18.03 0.58 -3.03
C GLY A 70 17.98 -0.96 -3.09
N TYR A 71 16.83 -1.59 -2.81
CA TYR A 71 16.67 -3.06 -2.79
C TYR A 71 15.81 -3.62 -3.93
N PHE A 72 15.40 -2.79 -4.91
CA PHE A 72 14.55 -3.24 -6.03
C PHE A 72 15.12 -4.40 -6.86
N ASN A 73 16.45 -4.49 -6.97
CA ASN A 73 17.14 -5.56 -7.69
C ASN A 73 17.51 -6.75 -6.79
N ASP A 74 17.34 -6.62 -5.47
CA ASP A 74 17.55 -7.71 -4.52
C ASP A 74 16.22 -8.42 -4.27
N GLN A 75 16.03 -9.57 -4.91
CA GLN A 75 14.75 -10.27 -4.87
C GLN A 75 14.41 -10.80 -3.48
N GLN A 76 15.41 -11.21 -2.69
CA GLN A 76 15.19 -11.72 -1.33
C GLN A 76 14.76 -10.58 -0.40
N MET A 77 15.45 -9.43 -0.48
CA MET A 77 15.07 -8.25 0.30
C MET A 77 13.72 -7.69 -0.14
N LYS A 78 13.46 -7.65 -1.45
CA LYS A 78 12.18 -7.22 -2.01
C LYS A 78 11.02 -8.09 -1.51
N GLU A 79 11.16 -9.42 -1.56
CA GLU A 79 10.17 -10.36 -1.03
C GLU A 79 9.94 -10.15 0.46
N LYS A 80 11.03 -10.05 1.24
CA LYS A 80 10.97 -9.87 2.69
C LYS A 80 10.23 -8.58 3.06
N VAL A 81 10.63 -7.44 2.50
CA VAL A 81 10.03 -6.15 2.83
C VAL A 81 8.56 -6.11 2.42
N ILE A 82 8.21 -6.67 1.26
CA ILE A 82 6.81 -6.71 0.83
C ILE A 82 5.96 -7.57 1.77
N LYS A 83 6.38 -8.80 2.07
CA LYS A 83 5.58 -9.74 2.87
C LYS A 83 5.51 -9.37 4.35
N GLU A 84 6.62 -8.90 4.92
CA GLU A 84 6.75 -8.70 6.37
C GLU A 84 6.49 -7.25 6.80
N SER A 85 6.49 -6.30 5.86
CA SER A 85 6.47 -4.86 6.17
C SER A 85 5.36 -4.13 5.40
N LEU A 86 5.52 -3.98 4.08
CA LEU A 86 4.70 -3.07 3.28
C LEU A 86 3.26 -3.56 3.15
N TYR A 87 3.06 -4.83 2.77
CA TYR A 87 1.72 -5.37 2.59
C TYR A 87 0.91 -5.37 3.91
N PRO A 88 1.44 -5.87 5.04
CA PRO A 88 0.72 -5.80 6.31
C PRO A 88 0.34 -4.36 6.73
N ALA A 89 1.24 -3.39 6.53
CA ALA A 89 0.97 -1.99 6.87
C ALA A 89 -0.14 -1.41 5.97
N PHE A 90 -0.07 -1.63 4.66
CA PHE A 90 -1.12 -1.21 3.73
C PHE A 90 -2.46 -1.86 4.07
N HIS A 91 -2.50 -3.17 4.28
CA HIS A 91 -3.72 -3.91 4.55
C HIS A 91 -4.43 -3.40 5.80
N ALA A 92 -3.69 -3.23 6.91
CA ALA A 92 -4.23 -2.71 8.15
C ALA A 92 -4.79 -1.29 8.00
N TRP A 93 -4.06 -0.41 7.30
CA TRP A 93 -4.53 0.95 7.01
C TRP A 93 -5.78 0.95 6.13
N ALA A 94 -5.81 0.14 5.07
CA ALA A 94 -6.92 0.08 4.12
C ALA A 94 -8.21 -0.42 4.78
N GLN A 95 -8.12 -1.43 5.65
CA GLN A 95 -9.26 -1.93 6.42
C GLN A 95 -9.85 -0.87 7.37
N GLU A 96 -8.98 -0.13 8.06
CA GLU A 96 -9.44 0.95 8.93
C GLU A 96 -10.04 2.11 8.13
N MET A 97 -9.45 2.48 6.99
CA MET A 97 -10.01 3.49 6.09
C MET A 97 -11.39 3.11 5.57
N GLU A 98 -11.57 1.86 5.14
CA GLU A 98 -12.88 1.35 4.73
C GLU A 98 -13.90 1.45 5.87
N ARG A 99 -13.51 1.05 7.09
CA ARG A 99 -14.37 1.12 8.27
C ARG A 99 -14.80 2.55 8.60
N VAL A 100 -13.88 3.51 8.57
CA VAL A 100 -14.19 4.90 8.95
C VAL A 100 -14.88 5.68 7.84
N LEU A 101 -14.68 5.32 6.58
CA LEU A 101 -15.35 5.95 5.43
C LEU A 101 -16.71 5.33 5.10
N ALA A 102 -16.99 4.09 5.51
CA ALA A 102 -18.26 3.40 5.25
C ALA A 102 -19.52 4.24 5.55
N PRO A 103 -19.60 5.06 6.63
CA PRO A 103 -20.77 5.91 6.89
C PRO A 103 -21.00 7.00 5.83
N TYR A 104 -19.96 7.42 5.11
CA TYR A 104 -19.99 8.53 4.15
C TYR A 104 -20.17 8.05 2.71
N VAL A 105 -19.85 6.79 2.43
CA VAL A 105 -19.96 6.17 1.12
C VAL A 105 -21.19 5.26 1.11
N ARG A 106 -22.39 5.85 1.09
CA ARG A 106 -23.60 5.08 0.77
C ARG A 106 -23.65 4.85 -0.74
N ILE A 107 -23.54 3.58 -1.13
CA ILE A 107 -23.97 3.09 -2.44
C ILE A 107 -25.48 2.81 -2.37
#